data_AF-G0W5L0-F1
#
_entry.id   AF-G0W5L0-F1
#
_cell.length_a   1.000
_cell.length_b   1.000
_cell.length_c   1.000
_cell.angle_alpha   90.00
_cell.angle_beta   90.00
_cell.angle_gamma   90.00
#
_symmetry.space_group_name_H-M   'P 1'
#
loop_
_entity.id
_entity.type
_entity.pdbx_description
1 polymer ?
#
loop_
_entity_poly.entity_id
_entity_poly.type
_entity_poly.pdbx_seq_one_letter_code
_entity_poly.pdbx_strand_id
1 'polypeptide(L)'
;MGDLITAKYSSPDIPELHFTIDVNDKRYQTTNGMTTGPSEHVLNAGQIDRDRPSDPKLLSGSSSDVEPHYTELSKLRMHLTGLQDDINIFLTEQMELAKKKKIKLHSEEEEKRIDEEINELLDGGDGDEEDEDEGK
;
A
#
# COMPACT_ATOMS: atom_id res chain seq x y z
N MET A 1 -27.55 1.34 -15.97
CA MET A 1 -26.39 0.52 -15.56
C MET A 1 -25.20 1.44 -15.69
N GLY A 2 -24.62 1.91 -14.59
CA GLY A 2 -23.41 2.74 -14.66
C GLY A 2 -22.24 1.85 -15.07
N ASP A 3 -21.39 2.34 -15.96
CA ASP A 3 -20.19 1.60 -16.35
C ASP A 3 -19.33 1.36 -15.11
N LEU A 4 -18.94 0.09 -14.92
CA LEU A 4 -17.99 -0.29 -13.88
C LEU A 4 -16.63 0.32 -14.24
N ILE A 5 -15.90 0.78 -13.21
CA ILE A 5 -14.59 1.38 -13.42
C ILE A 5 -13.61 0.28 -13.83
N THR A 6 -12.81 0.57 -14.84
CA THR A 6 -11.80 -0.35 -15.34
C THR A 6 -10.50 0.40 -15.58
N ALA A 7 -9.37 -0.29 -15.44
CA ALA A 7 -8.07 0.22 -15.87
C ALA A 7 -7.42 -0.77 -16.84
N LYS A 8 -6.57 -0.26 -17.72
CA LYS A 8 -5.78 -1.07 -18.65
C LYS A 8 -4.31 -0.70 -18.50
N TYR A 9 -3.48 -1.73 -18.39
CA TYR A 9 -2.03 -1.63 -18.35
C TYR A 9 -1.42 -2.30 -19.58
N SER A 10 -0.33 -1.75 -20.08
CA SER A 10 0.45 -2.33 -21.17
C SER A 10 1.92 -1.95 -21.03
N SER A 11 2.81 -2.90 -21.32
CA SER A 11 4.26 -2.72 -21.39
C SER A 11 4.84 -3.57 -22.53
N PRO A 12 6.11 -3.40 -22.91
CA PRO A 12 6.74 -4.21 -23.95
C PRO A 12 6.69 -5.73 -23.68
N ASP A 13 6.76 -6.14 -22.42
CA ASP A 13 6.70 -7.55 -22.01
C ASP A 13 5.26 -8.03 -21.76
N ILE A 14 4.33 -7.12 -21.46
CA ILE A 14 2.92 -7.40 -21.15
C ILE A 14 2.06 -6.58 -22.09
N PRO A 15 1.67 -7.12 -23.27
CA PRO A 15 1.02 -6.33 -24.31
C PRO A 15 -0.31 -5.72 -23.84
N GLU A 16 -1.03 -6.41 -22.96
CA GLU A 16 -2.31 -5.94 -22.45
C GLU A 16 -2.71 -6.67 -21.16
N LEU A 17 -3.08 -5.90 -20.14
CA LEU A 17 -3.66 -6.37 -18.89
C LEU A 17 -4.85 -5.48 -18.52
N HIS A 18 -5.96 -6.08 -18.11
CA HIS A 18 -7.16 -5.38 -17.69
C HIS A 18 -7.40 -5.58 -16.21
N PHE A 19 -7.69 -4.49 -15.53
CA PHE A 19 -8.18 -4.48 -14.16
C PHE A 19 -9.67 -4.17 -14.16
N THR A 20 -10.44 -5.04 -13.53
CA THR A 20 -11.90 -4.93 -13.43
C THR A 20 -12.33 -5.11 -11.99
N ILE A 21 -13.32 -4.34 -11.57
CA ILE A 21 -13.85 -4.43 -10.21
C ILE A 21 -14.79 -5.62 -10.06
N ASP A 22 -14.63 -6.39 -9.00
CA ASP A 22 -15.66 -7.29 -8.48
C ASP A 22 -16.41 -6.64 -7.33
N VAL A 23 -17.64 -6.18 -7.58
CA VAL A 23 -18.49 -5.52 -6.57
C VAL A 23 -18.82 -6.41 -5.36
N ASN A 24 -18.65 -7.72 -5.47
CA ASN A 24 -18.90 -8.66 -4.38
C ASN A 24 -17.66 -8.90 -3.51
N ASP A 25 -16.47 -8.53 -3.97
CA ASP A 25 -15.25 -8.62 -3.18
C ASP A 25 -15.20 -7.44 -2.18
N LYS A 26 -14.97 -7.79 -0.91
CA LYS A 26 -14.90 -6.86 0.22
C LYS A 26 -13.82 -5.78 0.02
N ARG A 27 -12.78 -6.05 -0.76
CA ARG A 27 -11.71 -5.08 -1.07
C ARG A 27 -12.21 -3.86 -1.86
N TYR A 28 -13.28 -4.04 -2.66
CA TYR A 28 -13.96 -2.91 -3.32
C TYR A 28 -15.16 -2.39 -2.51
N GLN A 29 -15.30 -2.84 -1.27
CA GLN A 29 -16.35 -2.41 -0.34
C GLN A 29 -15.81 -1.56 0.83
N THR A 30 -14.57 -1.09 0.73
CA THR A 30 -13.90 -0.27 1.75
C THR A 30 -13.25 0.95 1.12
N THR A 31 -13.18 2.05 1.86
CA THR A 31 -12.37 3.23 1.48
C THR A 31 -10.94 3.14 2.01
N ASN A 32 -10.65 2.16 2.86
CA ASN A 32 -9.35 1.88 3.43
C ASN A 32 -8.77 0.63 2.75
N GLY A 33 -7.87 0.85 1.79
CA GLY A 33 -7.24 -0.22 1.00
C GLY A 33 -6.09 -0.88 1.73
N MET A 34 -5.68 -2.06 1.27
CA MET A 34 -4.55 -2.81 1.83
C MET A 34 -3.20 -2.14 1.56
N THR A 35 -3.07 -1.46 0.42
CA THR A 35 -1.86 -0.71 0.06
C THR A 35 -1.97 0.76 0.45
N THR A 36 -3.02 1.12 1.18
CA THR A 36 -3.25 2.49 1.67
C THR A 36 -2.73 2.60 3.11
N GLY A 37 -1.86 3.57 3.37
CA GLY A 37 -1.36 3.88 4.71
C GLY A 37 0.12 3.55 4.92
N PRO A 38 0.64 3.80 6.14
CA PRO A 38 2.02 3.49 6.51
C PRO A 38 2.32 1.99 6.43
N SER A 39 3.58 1.62 6.23
CA SER A 39 3.98 0.20 6.24
C SER A 39 3.77 -0.43 7.61
N GLU A 40 3.64 -1.76 7.67
CA GLU A 40 3.51 -2.50 8.95
C GLU A 40 4.66 -2.18 9.91
N HIS A 41 5.87 -1.98 9.39
CA HIS A 41 7.03 -1.59 10.19
C HIS A 41 6.81 -0.25 10.91
N VAL A 42 6.26 0.74 10.21
CA VAL A 42 5.96 2.07 10.76
C VAL A 42 4.79 2.02 11.75
N LEU A 43 3.77 1.19 11.49
CA LEU A 43 2.67 0.98 12.42
C LEU A 43 3.13 0.29 13.72
N ASN A 44 4.03 -0.70 13.61
CA ASN A 44 4.61 -1.42 14.76
C ASN A 44 5.51 -0.52 15.62
N ALA A 45 6.12 0.51 15.04
CA ALA A 45 6.86 1.54 15.76
C ALA A 45 5.95 2.52 16.55
N GLY A 46 4.64 2.28 16.59
CA GLY A 46 3.68 3.05 17.39
C GLY A 46 3.09 4.28 16.69
N GLN A 47 3.33 4.44 15.39
CA GLN A 47 2.78 5.55 14.62
C GLN A 47 1.29 5.33 14.31
N ILE A 48 0.47 6.35 14.59
CA ILE A 48 -0.97 6.35 14.26
C ILE A 48 -1.16 6.96 12.88
N ASP A 49 -1.85 6.25 11.98
CA ASP A 49 -2.25 6.78 10.68
C ASP A 49 -3.37 7.83 10.83
N ARG A 50 -2.96 9.11 10.82
CA ARG A 50 -3.89 10.25 10.89
C ARG A 50 -4.47 10.64 9.54
N ASP A 51 -3.88 10.14 8.45
CA ASP A 51 -4.31 10.43 7.07
C ASP A 51 -5.29 9.37 6.53
N ARG A 52 -5.67 8.42 7.39
CA ARG A 52 -6.61 7.35 7.06
C ARG A 52 -7.89 7.94 6.44
N PRO A 53 -8.33 7.42 5.28
CA PRO A 53 -9.56 7.84 4.65
C PRO A 53 -10.77 7.58 5.56
N SER A 54 -11.72 8.51 5.55
CA SER A 54 -13.02 8.33 6.21
C SER A 54 -13.79 7.12 5.66
N ASP A 55 -14.57 6.49 6.53
CA ASP A 55 -15.44 5.37 6.16
C ASP A 55 -16.47 5.76 5.07
N PRO A 56 -16.94 4.78 4.27
CA PRO A 56 -17.90 5.07 3.23
C PRO A 56 -19.22 5.60 3.79
N LYS A 57 -19.77 6.65 3.15
CA LYS A 57 -21.02 7.29 3.60
C LYS A 57 -22.24 6.50 3.13
N LEU A 58 -23.16 6.25 4.06
CA LEU A 58 -24.48 5.68 3.79
C LEU A 58 -25.46 6.74 3.30
N LEU A 59 -26.45 6.29 2.52
CA LEU A 59 -27.63 7.08 2.18
C LEU A 59 -28.50 7.31 3.41
N SER A 60 -29.23 8.43 3.43
CA SER A 60 -30.15 8.76 4.53
C SER A 60 -31.20 7.66 4.70
N GLY A 61 -31.34 7.13 5.92
CA GLY A 61 -32.27 6.05 6.24
C GLY A 61 -31.71 4.63 6.04
N SER A 62 -30.47 4.48 5.59
CA SER A 62 -29.77 3.19 5.60
C SER A 62 -29.00 3.01 6.91
N SER A 63 -29.06 1.80 7.46
CA SER A 63 -28.22 1.38 8.59
C SER A 63 -27.10 0.47 8.10
N SER A 64 -25.99 0.43 8.84
CA SER A 64 -24.88 -0.49 8.55
C SER A 64 -25.26 -1.96 8.76
N ASP A 65 -26.32 -2.22 9.54
CA ASP A 65 -26.72 -3.56 9.97
C ASP A 65 -27.66 -4.27 8.97
N VAL A 66 -28.29 -3.54 8.05
CA VAL A 66 -29.22 -4.05 7.05
C VAL A 66 -28.78 -3.54 5.69
N GLU A 67 -28.33 -4.44 4.82
CA GLU A 67 -27.86 -4.23 3.44
C GLU A 67 -27.46 -2.76 3.13
N PRO A 68 -26.22 -2.35 3.45
CA PRO A 68 -25.86 -0.95 3.49
C PRO A 68 -25.96 -0.31 2.10
N HIS A 69 -26.81 0.70 1.95
CA HIS A 69 -26.86 1.50 0.73
C HIS A 69 -25.93 2.71 0.85
N TYR A 70 -24.81 2.64 0.15
CA TYR A 70 -23.84 3.73 0.07
C TYR A 70 -24.25 4.81 -0.92
N THR A 71 -23.78 6.03 -0.68
CA THR A 71 -23.85 7.11 -1.68
C THR A 71 -23.02 6.75 -2.92
N GLU A 72 -23.39 7.26 -4.10
CA GLU A 72 -22.68 6.97 -5.35
C GLU A 72 -21.19 7.37 -5.29
N LEU A 73 -20.86 8.49 -4.63
CA LEU A 73 -19.47 8.90 -4.43
C LEU A 73 -18.70 7.97 -3.48
N SER A 74 -19.39 7.36 -2.50
CA SER A 74 -18.77 6.38 -1.61
C SER A 74 -18.48 5.08 -2.36
N LYS A 75 -19.44 4.59 -3.16
CA LYS A 75 -19.22 3.44 -4.06
C LYS A 75 -18.05 3.70 -5.01
N LEU A 76 -18.02 4.86 -5.66
CA LEU A 76 -16.92 5.27 -6.54
C LEU A 76 -15.57 5.25 -5.81
N ARG A 77 -15.50 5.81 -4.60
CA ARG A 77 -14.26 5.81 -3.81
C ARG A 77 -13.83 4.40 -3.44
N MET A 78 -14.74 3.55 -2.96
CA MET A 78 -14.43 2.17 -2.58
C MET A 78 -13.90 1.36 -3.78
N HIS A 79 -14.56 1.52 -4.92
CA HIS A 79 -14.15 0.92 -6.19
C HIS A 79 -12.75 1.37 -6.63
N LEU A 80 -12.46 2.67 -6.57
CA LEU A 80 -11.14 3.21 -6.90
C LEU A 80 -10.07 2.76 -5.92
N THR A 81 -10.38 2.66 -4.64
CA THR A 81 -9.46 2.15 -3.62
C THR A 81 -9.06 0.70 -3.89
N GLY A 82 -10.03 -0.19 -4.16
CA GLY A 82 -9.72 -1.58 -4.50
C GLY A 82 -8.92 -1.69 -5.82
N LEU A 83 -9.27 -0.87 -6.82
CA LEU A 83 -8.53 -0.84 -8.09
C LEU A 83 -7.09 -0.34 -7.92
N GLN A 84 -6.89 0.65 -7.04
CA GLN A 84 -5.56 1.14 -6.67
C GLN A 84 -4.73 0.03 -6.02
N ASP A 85 -5.32 -0.75 -5.11
CA ASP A 85 -4.65 -1.89 -4.48
C ASP A 85 -4.23 -2.93 -5.52
N ASP A 86 -5.09 -3.31 -6.46
CA ASP A 86 -4.74 -4.30 -7.48
C ASP A 86 -3.57 -3.84 -8.35
N ILE A 87 -3.57 -2.55 -8.74
CA ILE A 87 -2.48 -1.96 -9.53
C ILE A 87 -1.19 -1.96 -8.70
N ASN A 88 -1.26 -1.55 -7.44
CA ASN A 88 -0.09 -1.48 -6.57
C ASN A 88 0.51 -2.87 -6.29
N ILE A 89 -0.33 -3.87 -6.00
CA ILE A 89 0.09 -5.26 -5.82
C ILE A 89 0.77 -5.75 -7.09
N PHE A 90 0.12 -5.59 -8.24
CA PHE A 90 0.66 -6.03 -9.52
C PHE A 90 2.03 -5.39 -9.81
N LEU A 91 2.15 -4.06 -9.68
CA LEU A 91 3.43 -3.38 -9.93
C LEU A 91 4.51 -3.79 -8.93
N THR A 92 4.13 -4.04 -7.67
CA THR A 92 5.07 -4.52 -6.65
C THR A 92 5.58 -5.91 -6.99
N GLU A 93 4.71 -6.83 -7.38
CA GLU A 93 5.10 -8.16 -7.84
C GLU A 93 6.03 -8.10 -9.06
N GLN A 94 5.73 -7.21 -10.02
CA GLN A 94 6.58 -7.00 -11.20
C GLN A 94 7.97 -6.48 -10.82
N MET A 95 8.06 -5.57 -9.85
CA MET A 95 9.34 -5.09 -9.32
C MET A 95 10.12 -6.20 -8.61
N GLU A 96 9.45 -7.03 -7.79
CA GLU A 96 10.09 -8.17 -7.12
C GLU A 96 10.63 -9.20 -8.11
N LEU A 97 9.89 -9.49 -9.19
CA LEU A 97 10.36 -10.36 -10.27
C LEU A 97 11.57 -9.75 -11.00
N ALA A 98 11.58 -8.43 -11.22
CA ALA A 98 12.69 -7.73 -11.84
C ALA A 98 13.94 -7.74 -10.92
N LYS A 99 13.77 -7.50 -9.62
CA LYS A 99 14.83 -7.60 -8.62
C LYS A 99 15.44 -9.00 -8.59
N LYS A 100 14.63 -10.06 -8.49
CA LYS A 100 15.12 -11.46 -8.51
C LYS A 100 15.88 -11.80 -9.78
N LYS A 101 15.49 -11.28 -10.94
CA LYS A 101 16.25 -11.43 -12.19
C LYS A 101 17.59 -10.69 -12.14
N LYS A 102 17.66 -9.52 -11.49
CA LYS A 102 18.88 -8.72 -11.33
C LYS A 102 19.82 -9.27 -10.24
N ILE A 103 19.29 -9.82 -9.15
CA ILE A 103 20.06 -10.50 -8.09
C ILE A 103 20.67 -11.81 -8.62
N LYS A 104 20.01 -12.53 -9.53
CA LYS A 104 20.70 -13.61 -10.25
C LYS A 104 21.91 -13.14 -11.08
N LEU A 105 22.06 -11.83 -11.31
CA LEU A 105 23.17 -11.21 -12.02
C LEU A 105 24.15 -10.46 -11.09
N HIS A 106 23.80 -10.22 -9.82
CA HIS A 106 24.61 -9.49 -8.82
C HIS A 106 24.69 -10.28 -7.51
N SER A 107 25.89 -10.41 -6.91
CA SER A 107 26.14 -11.32 -5.78
C SER A 107 25.24 -11.05 -4.56
N GLU A 108 24.87 -12.10 -3.82
CA GLU A 108 24.10 -12.07 -2.56
C GLU A 108 24.71 -11.12 -1.49
N GLU A 109 25.97 -10.74 -1.64
CA GLU A 109 26.67 -9.81 -0.74
C GLU A 109 26.21 -8.35 -0.92
N GLU A 110 25.71 -7.98 -2.09
CA GLU A 110 25.25 -6.61 -2.38
C GLU A 110 23.86 -6.37 -1.79
N GLU A 111 23.03 -7.41 -1.72
CA GLU A 111 21.68 -7.37 -1.12
C GLU A 111 21.76 -7.21 0.40
N LYS A 112 22.68 -7.93 1.07
CA LYS A 112 22.91 -7.77 2.52
C LYS A 112 23.33 -6.35 2.91
N ARG A 113 24.16 -5.70 2.11
CA ARG A 113 24.60 -4.32 2.40
C ARG A 113 23.46 -3.31 2.33
N ILE A 114 22.56 -3.48 1.37
CA ILE A 114 21.40 -2.58 1.22
C ILE A 114 20.44 -2.77 2.40
N ASP A 115 20.21 -4.01 2.84
CA ASP A 115 19.37 -4.30 4.01
C ASP A 115 19.99 -3.77 5.31
N GLU A 116 21.32 -3.85 5.46
CA GLU A 116 22.05 -3.26 6.59
C GLU A 116 21.94 -1.73 6.60
N GLU A 117 22.13 -1.08 5.45
CA GLU A 117 22.05 0.38 5.31
C GLU A 117 20.62 0.91 5.55
N ILE A 118 19.60 0.18 5.10
CA ILE A 118 18.19 0.50 5.40
C ILE A 118 17.91 0.40 6.90
N ASN A 119 18.44 -0.62 7.59
CA ASN A 119 18.25 -0.75 9.03
C ASN A 119 18.95 0.38 9.81
N GLU A 120 20.17 0.78 9.43
CA GLU A 120 20.87 1.90 10.08
C GLU A 120 20.14 3.24 9.88
N LEU A 121 19.58 3.48 8.70
CA LEU A 121 18.80 4.69 8.43
C LEU A 121 17.46 4.74 9.18
N LEU A 122 16.88 3.57 9.48
CA LEU A 122 15.60 3.44 10.16
C LEU A 122 15.74 3.42 11.69
N ASP A 123 16.87 2.95 12.23
CA ASP A 123 17.17 2.97 13.67
C ASP A 123 17.42 4.39 14.21
N GLY A 124 17.47 5.39 13.32
CA GLY A 124 17.44 6.81 13.69
C GLY A 124 18.53 7.15 14.69
N GLY A 125 19.79 7.10 14.25
CA GLY A 125 20.97 7.28 15.09
C GLY A 125 20.83 8.31 16.22
N ASP A 126 20.53 7.79 17.42
CA ASP A 126 20.94 8.38 18.69
C ASP A 126 22.33 7.78 19.00
N GLY A 127 23.31 8.24 18.23
CA GLY A 127 24.70 8.19 18.65
C GLY A 127 24.87 9.26 19.73
N ASP A 128 24.45 8.96 20.95
CA ASP A 128 24.87 9.71 22.13
C ASP A 128 26.40 9.59 22.24
N GLU A 129 27.10 10.54 21.62
CA GLU A 129 28.47 10.90 22.00
C GLU A 129 28.38 11.50 23.42
N GLU A 130 28.35 10.65 24.43
CA GLU A 130 28.72 11.04 25.79
C GLU A 130 30.22 11.38 25.80
N ASP A 131 30.54 12.65 25.51
CA ASP A 131 31.81 13.27 25.83
C ASP A 131 32.02 13.16 27.36
N GLU A 132 32.79 12.17 27.79
CA GLU A 132 33.35 12.09 29.15
C GLU A 132 34.34 13.25 29.35
N ASP A 133 33.84 14.39 29.83
CA ASP A 133 34.64 15.50 30.35
C ASP A 133 35.31 15.05 31.68
N GLU A 134 36.52 14.48 31.57
CA GLU A 134 37.41 14.26 32.72
C GLU A 134 37.89 15.62 33.28
N GLY A 135 37.15 16.13 34.26
CA GLY A 135 37.55 17.26 35.08
C GLY A 135 38.88 17.02 35.80
N LYS A 136 39.82 17.95 35.61
CA LYS A 136 40.99 18.18 36.47
C LYS A 136 40.78 19.36 37.41
#